data_AF-A0A9E5RVN5-F1
#
_entry.id   AF-A0A9E5RVN5-F1
#
_cell.length_a   1.000
_cell.length_b   1.000
_cell.length_c   1.000
_cell.angle_alpha   90.00
_cell.angle_beta   90.00
_cell.angle_gamma   90.00
#
_symmetry.space_group_name_H-M   'P 1'
#
loop_
_entity.id
_entity.type
_entity.pdbx_description
1 polymer ?
#
loop_
_entity_poly.entity_id
_entity_poly.type
_entity_poly.pdbx_seq_one_letter_code
_entity_poly.pdbx_strand_id
1 'polypeptide(L)' 'MTEKSEISITQLSYGMTCEELISEGYVDTDYFYDPWEEEWKIELEELERIARENPIPDEECIPF' A
#
# COMPACT_ATOMS: atom_id res chain seq x y z
N MET A 1 -25.80 -11.07 29.27
CA MET A 1 -24.61 -11.05 28.38
C MET A 1 -24.80 -9.83 27.50
N THR A 2 -23.98 -8.80 27.68
CA THR A 2 -24.06 -7.58 26.89
C THR A 2 -23.49 -7.90 25.52
N GLU A 3 -24.34 -7.92 24.49
CA GLU A 3 -23.88 -8.03 23.10
C GLU A 3 -22.96 -6.84 22.84
N LYS A 4 -21.65 -7.09 22.77
CA LYS A 4 -20.72 -6.09 22.25
C LYS A 4 -21.10 -5.94 20.79
N SER A 5 -21.60 -4.76 20.42
CA SER A 5 -21.69 -4.33 19.03
C SER A 5 -20.34 -4.59 18.37
N GLU A 6 -20.28 -5.56 17.47
CA GLU A 6 -19.09 -5.83 16.66
C GLU A 6 -18.93 -4.66 15.69
N ILE A 7 -18.26 -3.59 16.14
CA ILE A 7 -17.83 -2.50 15.27
C ILE A 7 -16.80 -3.12 14.31
N SER A 8 -17.01 -2.99 13.01
CA SER A 8 -16.09 -3.57 12.02
C SER A 8 -14.76 -2.82 12.02
N ILE A 9 -13.67 -3.49 11.62
CA ILE A 9 -12.36 -2.84 11.44
C ILE A 9 -12.47 -1.63 10.48
N THR A 10 -13.29 -1.74 9.45
CA THR A 10 -13.59 -0.64 8.51
C THR A 10 -14.24 0.57 9.17
N GLN A 11 -15.00 0.36 10.25
CA GLN A 11 -15.58 1.45 11.03
C GLN A 11 -14.56 2.06 12.01
N LEU A 12 -13.69 1.23 12.59
CA LEU A 12 -12.61 1.69 13.48
C LEU A 12 -11.54 2.48 12.72
N SER A 13 -11.23 2.10 11.47
CA SER A 13 -10.22 2.76 10.64
C SER A 13 -10.58 4.20 10.24
N TYR A 14 -11.81 4.65 10.43
CA TYR A 14 -12.17 6.07 10.25
C TYR A 14 -11.61 7.00 11.32
N GLY A 15 -11.20 6.46 12.47
CA GLY A 15 -10.71 7.24 13.61
C GLY A 15 -9.39 6.76 14.20
N MET A 16 -8.78 5.72 13.63
CA MET A 16 -7.55 5.11 14.12
C MET A 16 -6.61 4.81 12.97
N THR A 17 -5.31 4.99 13.20
CA THR A 17 -4.27 4.57 12.26
C THR A 17 -4.09 3.05 12.28
N CYS A 18 -3.42 2.50 11.27
CA CYS A 18 -3.07 1.07 11.24
C CYS A 18 -2.25 0.66 12.48
N GLU A 19 -1.32 1.51 12.92
CA GLU A 19 -0.48 1.28 14.10
C GLU A 19 -1.32 1.19 15.38
N GLU A 20 -2.30 2.09 15.53
CA GLU A 20 -3.22 2.09 16.68
C GLU A 20 -4.08 0.82 16.69
N LEU A 21 -4.61 0.41 15.52
CA LEU A 21 -5.38 -0.83 15.38
C LEU A 21 -4.58 -2.08 15.76
N ILE A 22 -3.30 -2.13 15.41
CA ILE A 22 -2.39 -3.22 15.80
C ILE A 22 -2.10 -3.16 17.30
N SER A 23 -1.76 -1.98 17.83
CA SER A 23 -1.36 -1.83 19.24
C SER A 23 -2.47 -2.12 20.24
N GLU A 24 -3.72 -1.78 19.88
CA GLU A 24 -4.92 -2.06 20.67
C GLU A 24 -5.45 -3.49 20.46
N GLY A 25 -4.80 -4.28 19.59
CA GLY A 25 -5.11 -5.70 19.36
C GLY A 25 -6.36 -5.96 18.53
N TYR A 26 -6.82 -4.98 17.73
CA TYR A 26 -7.94 -5.15 16.82
C TYR A 26 -7.57 -5.98 15.58
N VAL A 27 -6.31 -5.88 15.14
CA VAL A 27 -5.75 -6.62 14.00
C VAL A 27 -4.31 -7.03 14.29
N ASP A 28 -3.80 -8.03 13.56
CA ASP A 28 -2.38 -8.38 13.58
C ASP A 28 -1.58 -7.53 12.59
N THR A 29 -0.26 -7.71 12.60
CA THR A 29 0.65 -7.01 11.68
C THR A 29 0.45 -7.39 10.22
N ASP A 30 -0.15 -8.56 9.96
CA ASP A 30 -0.28 -9.14 8.64
C ASP A 30 -1.63 -8.78 7.99
N TYR A 31 -2.56 -8.20 8.76
CA TYR A 31 -3.88 -7.78 8.31
C TYR A 31 -3.84 -6.82 7.11
N PHE A 32 -2.81 -5.96 7.05
CA PHE A 32 -2.61 -4.99 5.98
C PHE A 32 -1.63 -5.48 4.90
N TYR A 33 -1.16 -6.73 4.98
CA TYR A 33 -0.23 -7.27 4.00
C TYR A 33 -0.97 -7.64 2.70
N ASP A 34 -0.59 -7.02 1.59
CA ASP A 34 -1.07 -7.33 0.24
C ASP A 34 0.09 -7.85 -0.64
N PRO A 35 0.12 -9.17 -0.96
CA PRO A 35 1.12 -9.75 -1.85
C PRO A 35 1.17 -9.09 -3.23
N TRP A 36 0.03 -8.63 -3.76
CA TRP A 36 -0.03 -8.00 -5.08
C TRP A 36 0.61 -6.63 -5.07
N GLU A 37 0.47 -5.88 -3.97
CA GLU A 37 1.13 -4.59 -3.81
C GLU A 37 2.66 -4.74 -3.84
N GLU A 38 3.19 -5.79 -3.21
CA GLU A 38 4.62 -6.08 -3.22
C GLU A 38 5.13 -6.46 -4.62
N GLU A 39 4.38 -7.28 -5.37
CA GLU A 39 4.70 -7.56 -6.77
C GLU A 39 4.74 -6.29 -7.62
N TRP A 40 3.76 -5.39 -7.43
CA TRP A 40 3.70 -4.12 -8.15
C TRP A 40 4.87 -3.19 -7.82
N LYS A 41 5.31 -3.14 -6.55
CA LYS A 41 6.50 -2.37 -6.15
C LYS A 41 7.74 -2.87 -6.88
N ILE A 42 7.93 -4.19 -6.95
CA ILE A 42 9.06 -4.81 -7.67
C ILE A 42 9.02 -4.45 -9.17
N GLU A 43 7.84 -4.54 -9.81
CA GLU A 43 7.70 -4.17 -11.22
C GLU A 43 7.99 -2.69 -11.48
N LEU A 44 7.57 -1.80 -10.58
CA LEU A 44 7.85 -0.38 -10.67
C LEU A 44 9.34 -0.06 -10.50
N GLU A 45 10.02 -0.71 -9.55
CA GLU A 45 11.46 -0.57 -9.37
C GLU A 45 12.24 -1.02 -10.61
N GLU A 46 11.79 -2.10 -11.26
CA GLU A 46 12.36 -2.59 -12.51
C GLU A 46 12.15 -1.60 -13.66
N LEU A 47 10.95 -1.06 -13.81
CA LEU A 47 10.65 -0.03 -14.82
C LEU A 47 11.48 1.23 -14.59
N GLU A 48 11.63 1.68 -13.34
CA GLU A 48 12.46 2.83 -12.99
C GLU A 48 13.92 2.58 -13.36
N ARG A 49 14.44 1.37 -13.09
CA ARG A 49 15.80 0.97 -13.48
C ARG A 49 15.96 1.01 -15.00
N ILE A 50 15.03 0.42 -15.75
CA ILE A 50 15.08 0.40 -17.22
C ILE A 50 15.08 1.82 -17.78
N ALA A 51 14.20 2.70 -17.26
CA ALA A 51 14.13 4.09 -17.71
C ALA A 51 15.43 4.87 -17.42
N ARG A 52 16.07 4.60 -16.28
CA ARG A 52 17.35 5.21 -15.91
C ARG A 52 18.51 4.74 -16.78
N GLU A 53 18.52 3.45 -17.15
CA GLU A 53 19.57 2.84 -17.97
C GLU A 53 19.37 3.12 -19.46
N ASN A 54 18.14 3.39 -19.90
CA ASN A 54 17.77 3.64 -21.29
C ASN A 54 17.08 5.01 -21.41
N PRO A 55 17.78 6.11 -21.13
CA PRO A 55 17.22 7.44 -21.32
C PRO A 55 16.90 7.65 -22.80
N ILE A 56 15.68 8.12 -23.08
CA ILE A 56 15.28 8.49 -24.43
C ILE A 56 16.00 9.80 -24.79
N PRO A 57 16.72 9.86 -25.91
CA PRO A 57 17.33 11.11 -26.37
C PRO A 57 16.27 12.18 -26.61
N ASP A 58 16.56 13.43 -26.23
CA ASP A 58 15.62 14.55 -26.41
C ASP A 58 15.17 14.74 -27.87
N GLU A 59 15.98 14.31 -28.84
CA GLU A 59 15.68 14.34 -30.28
C GLU A 59 14.53 13.39 -30.68
N GLU A 60 14.28 12.34 -29.88
CA GLU A 60 13.21 11.36 -30.07
C GLU A 60 11.94 11.72 -29.27
N CYS A 61 11.99 12.77 -28.45
CA CYS A 61 10.87 13.20 -27.61
C CYS A 61 9.87 14.09 -28.40
N ILE A 62 8.57 13.82 -28.21
CA ILE A 62 7.50 14.70 -28.70
C ILE A 62 7.19 15.76 -27.63
N PRO A 63 7.20 17.06 -27.97
CA PRO A 63 6.86 18.12 -27.01
C PRO A 63 5.42 17.96 -26.50
N PHE A 64 5.22 18.12 -25.19
CA PHE A 64 3.89 18.17 -24.57
C PHE A 64 3.21 19.53 -24.77
#